data_AF-A0A2C5X650-F1
#
_entry.id   AF-A0A2C5X650-F1
#
_cell.length_a   1.000
_cell.length_b   1.000
_cell.length_c   1.000
_cell.angle_alpha   90.00
_cell.angle_beta   90.00
_cell.angle_gamma   90.00
#
_symmetry.space_group_name_H-M   'P 1'
#
loop_
_entity.id
_entity.type
_entity.pdbx_description
1 polymer ?
#
loop_
_entity_poly.entity_id
_entity_poly.type
_entity_poly.pdbx_seq_one_letter_code
_entity_poly.pdbx_strand_id
1 'polypeptide(L)' 'MAPGQKLYPRGTVKKIVKAHSNCNLTKNADVLIFLDYMMFMEKLVKEASIETRKKGERNLTPASVNKVVADSLLKFKG' A
#
# COMPACT_ATOMS: atom_id res chain seq x y z
N MET A 1 -0.99 -21.89 18.18
CA MET A 1 -0.52 -21.84 16.77
C MET A 1 -0.94 -20.48 16.22
N ALA A 2 0.00 -19.55 16.01
CA ALA A 2 -0.33 -18.26 15.42
C ALA A 2 -1.00 -18.52 14.06
N PRO A 3 -2.21 -17.98 13.79
CA PRO A 3 -2.90 -18.24 12.54
C PRO A 3 -1.96 -17.81 11.42
N GLY A 4 -1.63 -18.75 10.53
CA GLY A 4 -0.73 -18.50 9.41
C GLY A 4 -1.16 -17.21 8.72
N GLN A 5 -0.25 -16.24 8.64
CA GLN A 5 -0.52 -14.94 8.05
C GLN A 5 -0.91 -15.18 6.60
N LYS A 6 -2.22 -15.23 6.33
CA LYS A 6 -2.74 -15.28 4.97
C LYS A 6 -2.23 -14.00 4.33
N LEU A 7 -1.34 -14.15 3.33
CA LEU A 7 -0.72 -13.05 2.60
C LEU A 7 -1.75 -12.00 2.18
N TYR A 8 -2.98 -12.46 1.97
CA TYR A 8 -4.12 -11.67 1.57
C TYR A 8 -5.33 -11.82 2.53
N PRO A 9 -5.49 -10.92 3.53
CA PRO A 9 -6.63 -10.93 4.44
C PRO A 9 -7.88 -10.30 3.79
N ARG A 10 -8.59 -11.09 2.97
CA ARG A 10 -9.84 -10.68 2.26
C ARG A 10 -10.87 -10.00 3.14
N GLY A 11 -11.05 -10.48 4.37
CA GLY A 11 -12.02 -9.93 5.31
C GLY A 11 -11.68 -8.50 5.73
N THR A 12 -10.41 -8.20 5.95
CA THR A 12 -9.94 -6.86 6.34
C THR A 12 -10.08 -5.87 5.19
N VAL A 13 -9.65 -6.26 3.99
CA VAL A 13 -9.77 -5.40 2.79
C VAL A 13 -11.24 -5.04 2.53
N LYS A 14 -12.15 -6.02 2.61
CA LYS A 14 -13.58 -5.75 2.46
C LYS A 14 -14.14 -4.80 3.52
N LYS A 15 -13.72 -4.94 4.78
CA LYS A 15 -14.15 -4.04 5.87
C LYS A 15 -13.66 -2.60 5.65
N ILE A 16 -12.40 -2.42 5.26
CA ILE A 16 -11.81 -1.11 4.97
C ILE A 16 -12.56 -0.44 3.82
N VAL A 17 -12.69 -1.13 2.68
CA VAL A 17 -13.36 -0.56 1.51
C VAL A 17 -14.83 -0.26 1.81
N LYS A 18 -15.54 -1.14 2.52
CA LYS A 18 -16.93 -0.87 2.91
C LYS A 18 -17.06 0.37 3.80
N ALA A 19 -16.12 0.59 4.73
CA ALA A 19 -16.13 1.75 5.61
C ALA A 19 -15.85 3.07 4.87
N HIS A 20 -15.04 3.04 3.80
CA HIS A 20 -14.69 4.24 3.04
C HIS A 20 -15.59 4.52 1.83
N SER A 21 -16.18 3.48 1.24
CA SER A 21 -17.02 3.61 0.03
C SER A 21 -18.51 3.51 0.33
N ASN A 22 -18.92 3.05 1.52
CA ASN A 22 -20.33 2.71 1.87
C ASN A 22 -21.03 1.75 0.89
N CYS A 23 -20.27 1.10 0.01
CA CYS A 23 -20.77 0.19 -1.03
C CYS A 23 -20.38 -1.26 -0.71
N ASN A 24 -21.21 -2.19 -1.16
CA ASN A 24 -20.88 -3.62 -1.11
C ASN A 24 -19.96 -3.98 -2.28
N LEU A 25 -18.87 -4.70 -1.99
CA LEU A 25 -17.95 -5.20 -3.01
C LEU A 25 -18.50 -6.43 -3.73
N THR A 26 -18.47 -6.39 -5.06
CA THR A 26 -18.75 -7.55 -5.93
C THR A 26 -17.73 -8.67 -5.71
N LYS A 27 -18.10 -9.91 -6.06
CA LYS A 27 -17.21 -11.08 -5.97
C LYS A 27 -15.87 -10.78 -6.69
N ASN A 28 -14.76 -11.00 -5.99
CA ASN A 28 -13.38 -10.83 -6.47
C ASN A 28 -12.90 -9.40 -6.75
N ALA A 29 -13.75 -8.38 -6.60
CA ALA A 29 -13.30 -6.98 -6.65
C ALA A 29 -12.26 -6.70 -5.56
N ASP A 30 -12.37 -7.38 -4.42
CA ASP A 30 -11.40 -7.29 -3.34
C ASP A 30 -9.98 -7.69 -3.79
N VAL A 31 -9.85 -8.65 -4.71
CA VAL A 31 -8.56 -9.16 -5.18
C VAL A 31 -7.84 -8.10 -6.00
N LEU A 32 -8.58 -7.42 -6.90
CA LEU A 32 -8.04 -6.35 -7.73
C LEU A 32 -7.59 -5.16 -6.89
N ILE A 33 -8.37 -4.79 -5.88
CA ILE A 33 -8.02 -3.71 -4.94
C ILE A 33 -6.73 -4.04 -4.18
N PHE A 34 -6.55 -5.30 -3.79
CA PHE A 34 -5.34 -5.72 -3.09
C PHE A 34 -4.13 -5.79 -4.02
N LEU A 35 -4.31 -6.21 -5.27
CA LEU A 35 -3.25 -6.16 -6.27
C LEU A 35 -2.79 -4.71 -6.48
N ASP A 36 -3.72 -3.78 -6.66
CA ASP A 36 -3.41 -2.36 -6.81
C ASP A 36 -2.66 -1.81 -5.57
N TYR A 37 -3.11 -2.18 -4.37
CA TYR A 37 -2.39 -1.88 -3.13
C TYR A 37 -0.96 -2.45 -3.10
N MET A 38 -0.74 -3.68 -3.56
CA MET A 38 0.60 -4.26 -3.61
C MET A 38 1.50 -3.51 -4.61
N MET A 39 0.97 -3.13 -5.76
CA MET A 39 1.69 -2.32 -6.76
C MET A 39 2.02 -0.93 -6.21
N PHE A 40 1.12 -0.32 -5.43
CA PHE A 40 1.38 0.90 -4.69
C PHE A 40 2.52 0.73 -3.68
N MET A 41 2.48 -0.31 -2.85
CA MET A 41 3.52 -0.56 -1.83
C MET A 41 4.89 -0.82 -2.45
N GLU A 42 4.97 -1.59 -3.54
CA GLU A 42 6.22 -1.83 -4.27
C GLU A 42 6.81 -0.51 -4.80
N LYS A 43 5.98 0.32 -5.44
CA LYS A 43 6.43 1.60 -5.99
C LYS A 43 6.84 2.58 -4.89
N LEU A 44 6.09 2.64 -3.80
CA LEU A 44 6.40 3.49 -2.64
C LEU A 44 7.76 3.12 -2.04
N VAL A 45 8.02 1.83 -1.81
CA VAL A 45 9.30 1.36 -1.25
C VAL A 45 10.46 1.63 -2.21
N LYS A 46 10.24 1.45 -3.52
CA LYS A 46 11.25 1.71 -4.55
C LYS A 46 11.62 3.20 -4.59
N GLU A 47 10.63 4.09 -4.62
CA GLU A 47 10.84 5.53 -4.62
C GLU A 47 11.48 6.02 -3.30
N ALA A 48 11.02 5.51 -2.15
CA ALA A 48 11.60 5.83 -0.85
C ALA A 48 13.08 5.40 -0.78
N SER A 49 13.40 4.20 -1.28
CA SER A 49 14.78 3.71 -1.34
C SER A 49 15.70 4.58 -2.21
N ILE A 50 15.16 5.15 -3.30
CA ILE A 50 15.91 6.10 -4.14
C ILE A 50 16.17 7.39 -3.37
N GLU A 51 15.18 7.93 -2.66
CA GLU A 51 15.35 9.13 -1.85
C GLU A 51 16.34 8.92 -0.70
N THR A 52 16.26 7.78 0.00
CA THR A 52 17.22 7.41 1.05
C THR A 52 18.64 7.38 0.50
N ARG A 53 18.85 6.77 -0.68
CA ARG A 53 20.15 6.73 -1.36
C ARG A 53 20.65 8.11 -1.77
N LYS A 54 19.78 8.97 -2.31
CA LYS A 54 20.12 10.36 -2.67
C LYS A 54 20.57 11.17 -1.46
N LYS A 55 20.00 10.88 -0.29
CA LYS A 55 20.32 11.53 0.98
C LYS A 55 21.58 10.97 1.66
N GLY A 56 22.16 9.89 1.13
CA GLY A 56 23.33 9.22 1.72
C GLY A 56 23.01 8.39 2.97
N GLU A 57 21.72 8.13 3.24
CA GLU A 57 21.29 7.33 4.37
C GLU A 57 21.38 5.83 4.02
N ARG A 58 21.78 5.00 5.00
CA ARG A 58 22.00 3.56 4.80
C ARG A 58 20.73 2.73 5.04
N ASN A 59 19.76 3.30 5.75
CA ASN A 59 18.49 2.66 6.14
C ASN A 59 17.31 3.54 5.74
N LEU A 60 16.18 2.92 5.40
CA LEU A 60 14.92 3.60 5.16
C LEU A 60 14.49 4.38 6.42
N THR A 61 14.41 5.70 6.31
CA THR A 61 13.98 6.57 7.40
C THR A 61 12.51 6.99 7.22
N PRO A 62 11.76 7.22 8.31
CA PRO A 62 10.37 7.71 8.23
C PRO A 62 10.24 9.01 7.44
N ALA A 63 11.26 9.87 7.50
CA ALA A 63 11.31 11.13 6.76
C ALA A 63 11.34 10.91 5.24
N SER A 64 12.13 9.93 4.76
CA SER A 64 12.18 9.56 3.33
C SER A 64 10.86 8.97 2.86
N VAL A 65 10.21 8.14 3.69
CA VAL A 65 8.89 7.57 3.35
C VAL A 65 7.83 8.68 3.28
N ASN A 66 7.71 9.53 4.29
CA ASN A 66 6.71 10.61 4.31
C ASN A 66 6.83 11.56 3.12
N LYS A 67 8.05 11.81 2.65
CA LYS A 67 8.30 12.67 1.50
C LYS A 67 7.82 12.02 0.19
N VAL A 68 8.08 10.73 0.00
CA VAL A 68 7.62 9.98 -1.18
C VAL A 68 6.12 9.68 -1.14
N VAL A 69 5.53 9.47 0.04
CA VAL A 69 4.11 9.11 0.19
C VAL A 69 3.20 10.11 -0.52
N ALA A 70 3.44 11.42 -0.39
CA ALA A 70 2.61 12.43 -1.04
C ALA A 70 2.65 12.32 -2.58
N ASP A 71 3.83 12.14 -3.16
CA ASP A 71 4.03 12.03 -4.61
C ASP A 71 3.50 10.70 -5.17
N SER A 72 3.76 9.60 -4.45
CA SER A 72 3.21 8.28 -4.75
C SER A 72 1.67 8.29 -4.68
N LEU A 73 1.05 8.90 -3.67
CA LEU A 73 -0.42 8.98 -3.58
C LEU A 73 -1.03 9.79 -4.73
N LEU A 74 -0.37 10.87 -5.17
CA LEU A 74 -0.82 11.64 -6.34
C LEU A 74 -0.78 10.80 -7.63
N LYS A 75 0.25 9.99 -7.81
CA LYS A 75 0.40 9.11 -8.99
C LYS A 75 -0.63 7.97 -9.06
N PHE A 76 -1.18 7.54 -7.93
CA PHE A 76 -2.21 6.51 -7.84
C PHE A 76 -3.63 7.08 -7.70
N LYS A 77 -3.78 8.41 -7.74
CA LYS A 77 -5.07 9.07 -7.81
C LYS A 77 -5.60 8.94 -9.25
N GLY A 78 -6.19 7.79 -9.55
CA GLY A 78 -6.89 7.51 -10.81
C GLY A 78 -8.08 8.42 -11.01
#